data_AF-A0A509L9B1-F1
#
_entry.id   AF-A0A509L9B1-F1
#
_cell.length_a   1.000
_cell.length_b   1.000
_cell.length_c   1.000
_cell.angle_alpha   90.00
_cell.angle_beta   90.00
_cell.angle_gamma   90.00
#
_symmetry.space_group_name_H-M   'P 1'
#
loop_
_entity.id
_entity.type
_entity.pdbx_description
1 polymer ?
#
loop_
_entity_poly.entity_id
_entity_poly.type
_entity_poly.pdbx_seq_one_letter_code
_entity_poly.pdbx_strand_id
1 'polypeptide(L)' 'MKPNPNIIKVKSYQFSLNIIGLYKKMVSQNEYILSKQLVRSGTSIGANVEEASAAQ' A
#
# COMPACT_ATOMS: atom_id res chain seq x y z
N MET A 1 -24.04 17.73 1.03
CA MET A 1 -23.46 16.39 1.26
C MET A 1 -21.94 16.52 1.23
N LYS A 2 -21.22 16.02 2.24
CA LYS A 2 -19.75 15.89 2.13
C LYS A 2 -19.45 14.84 1.04
N PRO A 3 -18.48 15.06 0.15
CA PRO A 3 -18.12 14.06 -0.84
C PRO A 3 -17.76 12.77 -0.12
N ASN A 4 -18.36 11.66 -0.55
CA ASN A 4 -18.00 10.35 -0.02
C ASN A 4 -16.51 10.14 -0.37
N PRO A 5 -15.62 9.91 0.62
CA PRO A 5 -14.22 9.68 0.33
C PRO A 5 -14.11 8.48 -0.61
N ASN A 6 -13.29 8.60 -1.66
CA ASN A 6 -13.05 7.50 -2.60
C ASN A 6 -12.61 6.26 -1.79
N ILE A 7 -13.51 5.27 -1.70
CA ILE A 7 -13.32 4.12 -0.83
C ILE A 7 -12.11 3.29 -1.23
N ILE A 8 -11.78 3.27 -2.53
CA ILE A 8 -10.60 2.59 -3.06
C ILE A 8 -9.35 3.30 -2.57
N LYS A 9 -9.31 4.64 -2.66
CA LYS A 9 -8.19 5.47 -2.17
C LYS A 9 -7.90 5.26 -0.69
N VAL A 10 -8.94 5.25 0.15
CA VAL A 10 -8.79 5.02 1.60
C VAL A 10 -8.27 3.60 1.88
N LYS A 11 -8.85 2.60 1.21
CA LYS A 11 -8.48 1.20 1.42
C LYS A 11 -7.07 0.88 0.91
N SER A 12 -6.68 1.40 -0.25
CA SER A 12 -5.34 1.17 -0.82
C SER A 12 -4.26 1.80 0.06
N TYR A 13 -4.49 3.00 0.59
CA TYR A 13 -3.58 3.64 1.54
C TYR A 13 -3.41 2.81 2.83
N GLN A 14 -4.52 2.39 3.45
CA GLN A 14 -4.47 1.54 4.65
C GLN A 14 -3.77 0.20 4.37
N PHE A 15 -4.02 -0.40 3.20
CA PHE A 15 -3.34 -1.62 2.78
C PHE A 15 -1.82 -1.42 2.65
N SER A 16 -1.36 -0.31 2.05
CA SER A 16 0.07 0.00 1.95
C SER A 16 0.73 0.11 3.33
N LEU A 17 0.06 0.72 4.32
CA LEU A 17 0.55 0.76 5.71
C LEU A 17 0.67 -0.65 6.32
N ASN A 18 -0.32 -1.50 6.11
CA ASN A 18 -0.29 -2.89 6.60
C ASN A 18 0.86 -3.68 5.97
N ILE A 19 1.11 -3.50 4.67
CA ILE A 19 2.24 -4.13 3.96
C ILE A 19 3.59 -3.68 4.51
N ILE A 20 3.75 -2.39 4.83
CA ILE A 20 4.97 -1.88 5.47
C ILE A 20 5.17 -2.53 6.85
N GLY A 21 4.09 -2.69 7.63
CA GLY A 21 4.14 -3.41 8.92
C GLY A 21 4.56 -4.87 8.77
N LEU A 22 3.98 -5.58 7.79
CA LEU A 22 4.32 -6.97 7.49
C LEU A 22 5.76 -7.11 7.01
N TYR A 23 6.23 -6.21 6.13
CA TYR A 23 7.62 -6.15 5.68
C TYR A 23 8.60 -6.07 6.85
N LYS A 24 8.36 -5.16 7.80
CA LYS A 24 9.20 -5.02 9.00
C LYS A 24 9.23 -6.31 9.83
N LYS A 25 8.08 -6.98 9.98
CA LYS A 25 8.00 -8.27 10.68
C LYS A 25 8.80 -9.36 9.96
N MET A 26 8.66 -9.48 8.64
CA MET A 26 9.40 -10.46 7.84
C MET A 26 10.91 -10.23 7.90
N VAL A 27 11.36 -8.97 7.81
CA VAL A 27 12.77 -8.60 7.95
C VAL A 27 13.31 -8.97 9.33
N SER A 28 12.53 -8.77 10.41
CA SER A 28 12.92 -9.20 11.76
C SER A 28 13.07 -10.72 11.91
N GLN A 29 12.47 -11.49 10.99
CA GLN A 29 12.56 -12.95 10.92
C GLN A 29 13.60 -13.43 9.90
N ASN A 30 14.49 -12.54 9.44
CA ASN A 30 15.51 -12.81 8.43
C ASN A 30 14.95 -13.20 7.05
N GLU A 31 13.73 -12.79 6.71
CA GLU A 31 13.21 -12.93 5.35
C GLU A 31 13.41 -11.61 4.57
N TYR A 32 14.21 -11.67 3.51
CA TYR A 32 14.69 -10.48 2.78
C TYR A 32 14.32 -10.45 1.30
N ILE A 33 14.00 -11.60 0.70
CA ILE A 33 13.78 -11.70 -0.75
C ILE A 33 12.31 -11.46 -1.06
N LEU A 34 11.43 -12.23 -0.42
CA LEU A 34 9.98 -12.09 -0.62
C LEU A 34 9.45 -10.79 -0.01
N SER A 35 9.99 -10.38 1.14
CA SER A 35 9.61 -9.17 1.85
C SER A 35 9.88 -7.93 1.00
N LYS A 36 11.01 -7.86 0.30
CA LYS A 36 11.31 -6.79 -0.67
C LYS A 36 10.35 -6.79 -1.86
N GLN A 37 10.01 -7.95 -2.41
CA GLN A 37 9.04 -8.02 -3.51
C GLN A 37 7.65 -7.60 -3.05
N LEU A 38 7.23 -8.07 -1.88
CA LEU A 38 5.94 -7.78 -1.27
C LEU A 38 5.78 -6.29 -0.93
N VAL A 39 6.78 -5.66 -0.32
CA VAL A 39 6.67 -4.24 0.05
C VAL A 39 6.55 -3.37 -1.20
N ARG A 40 7.31 -3.69 -2.25
CA ARG A 40 7.27 -2.95 -3.52
C ARG A 40 5.91 -3.09 -4.22
N SER A 41 5.40 -4.31 -4.37
CA SER A 41 4.11 -4.54 -5.05
C SER A 41 2.92 -4.08 -4.22
N GLY A 42 2.99 -4.19 -2.89
CA GLY A 42 1.89 -3.79 -2.02
C GLY A 42 1.76 -2.28 -1.84
N THR A 43 2.87 -1.52 -1.84
CA THR A 43 2.81 -0.05 -1.82
C THR A 43 2.50 0.56 -3.19
N SER A 44 2.87 -0.11 -4.29
CA SER A 44 2.54 0.38 -5.64
C SER A 44 1.03 0.43 -5.91
N ILE A 45 0.22 -0.38 -5.23
CA ILE A 45 -1.24 -0.31 -5.32
C ILE A 45 -1.74 1.06 -4.84
N GLY A 46 -1.25 1.55 -3.70
CA GLY A 46 -1.60 2.87 -3.19
C GLY A 46 -1.13 3.99 -4.13
N ALA A 47 0.12 3.91 -4.60
CA ALA A 47 0.69 4.88 -5.53
C ALA A 47 -0.11 4.98 -6.85
N ASN A 48 -0.42 3.86 -7.49
CA ASN A 48 -1.18 3.84 -8.75
C ASN A 48 -2.60 4.40 -8.58
N VAL A 49 -3.23 4.19 -7.41
CA VAL A 49 -4.55 4.77 -7.11
C VAL A 49 -4.48 6.28 -6.91
N GLU A 50 -3.41 6.79 -6.29
CA GLU A 50 -3.17 8.24 -6.19
C GLU A 50 -2.93 8.87 -7.57
N GLU A 51 -2.07 8.25 -8.39
CA GLU A 51 -1.79 8.71 -9.76
C GLU A 51 -3.07 8.76 -10.61
N ALA A 52 -3.89 7.70 -10.56
CA ALA A 52 -5.17 7.66 -11.26
C ALA A 52 -6.17 8.72 -10.76
N SER A 53 -6.13 9.05 -9.46
CA SER A 53 -6.99 10.10 -8.88
C SER A 53 -6.55 11.51 -9.26
N ALA A 54 -5.26 11.72 -9.56
CA ALA A 54 -4.72 13.01 -9.98
C ALA A 54 -4.87 13.26 -11.50
N ALA A 55 -5.07 12.20 -12.29
CA ALA A 55 -5.32 12.27 -13.73
C ALA A 55 -6.79 12.57 -14.09
N GLN A 56 -7.64 12.80 -13.08
CA GLN A 56 -9.08 13.06 -13.21
C GLN A 56 -9.42 14.55 -13.33
#